data_AF-A0A2V5Y6E8-F1
#
_entry.id   AF-A0A2V5Y6E8-F1
#
_cell.length_a   1.000
_cell.length_b   1.000
_cell.length_c   1.000
_cell.angle_alpha   90.00
_cell.angle_beta   90.00
_cell.angle_gamma   90.00
#
_symmetry.space_group_name_H-M   'P 1'
#
loop_
_entity.id
_entity.type
_entity.pdbx_description
1 polymer ?
#
loop_
_entity_poly.entity_id
_entity_poly.type
_entity_poly.pdbx_seq_one_letter_code
_entity_poly.pdbx_strand_id
1 'polypeptide(L)'
;MMAQAEDTDSLFIGLVRSGPPDHGTGLAGGYLLVYSATDQVSDGDLPFNPHSSYLIYTPDGKLFKSVENHMSRSDEIPEVVRLPVGSYVIEARSERDGYVRVRIVIKAGRQTILDLDSRGKESPAG
;
A
#
# COMPACT_ATOMS: atom_id res chain seq x y z
N MET A 1 28.41 8.86 -55.53
CA MET A 1 28.38 8.74 -54.06
C MET A 1 26.94 8.46 -53.68
N MET A 2 26.67 7.20 -53.26
CA MET A 2 25.50 6.58 -52.58
C MET A 2 24.07 7.08 -52.95
N ALA A 3 23.20 6.36 -53.68
CA ALA A 3 22.51 5.07 -53.44
C ALA A 3 21.30 5.14 -52.48
N GLN A 4 20.12 4.78 -53.02
CA GLN A 4 18.79 4.59 -52.41
C GLN A 4 18.73 3.39 -51.43
N ALA A 5 17.74 3.36 -50.53
CA ALA A 5 16.79 2.24 -50.34
C ALA A 5 15.73 2.54 -49.27
N GLU A 6 14.55 1.95 -49.47
CA GLU A 6 13.35 1.95 -48.63
C GLU A 6 13.44 0.96 -47.46
N ASP A 7 12.50 1.13 -46.51
CA ASP A 7 11.72 0.15 -45.75
C ASP A 7 12.38 -1.07 -45.04
N THR A 8 11.72 -1.47 -43.96
CA THR A 8 11.80 -2.71 -43.19
C THR A 8 12.92 -2.92 -42.14
N ASP A 9 12.44 -3.02 -40.89
CA ASP A 9 12.57 -4.20 -40.01
C ASP A 9 13.61 -4.18 -38.88
N SER A 10 13.04 -4.19 -37.67
CA SER A 10 13.42 -4.93 -36.46
C SER A 10 14.82 -4.81 -35.86
N LEU A 11 14.87 -4.58 -34.54
CA LEU A 11 15.28 -5.56 -33.52
C LEU A 11 15.73 -4.86 -32.23
N PHE A 12 14.82 -4.72 -31.25
CA PHE A 12 15.16 -5.10 -29.87
C PHE A 12 13.94 -5.81 -29.27
N ILE A 13 13.86 -7.10 -29.62
CA ILE A 13 13.14 -8.13 -28.89
C ILE A 13 13.76 -8.21 -27.49
N GLY A 14 13.19 -7.46 -26.54
CA GLY A 14 13.34 -7.71 -25.12
C GLY A 14 12.18 -8.58 -24.66
N LEU A 15 12.23 -9.87 -25.00
CA LEU A 15 11.33 -10.89 -24.45
C LEU A 15 11.57 -11.00 -22.94
N VAL A 16 10.96 -10.12 -22.13
CA VAL A 16 10.60 -10.54 -20.78
C VAL A 16 9.33 -11.33 -20.97
N ARG A 17 9.46 -12.65 -20.92
CA ARG A 17 8.34 -13.55 -20.72
C ARG A 17 7.62 -13.05 -19.47
N SER A 18 6.56 -12.27 -19.65
CA SER A 18 5.47 -12.31 -18.70
C SER A 18 5.10 -13.79 -18.67
N GLY A 19 5.37 -14.47 -17.56
CA GLY A 19 4.68 -15.71 -17.27
C GLY A 19 3.18 -15.49 -17.51
N PRO A 20 2.39 -16.55 -17.68
CA PRO A 20 0.94 -16.37 -17.66
C PRO A 20 0.63 -15.44 -16.48
N PRO A 21 -0.21 -14.41 -16.63
CA PRO A 21 -0.69 -13.72 -15.45
C PRO A 21 -1.14 -14.84 -14.55
N ASP A 22 -0.49 -14.97 -13.40
CA ASP A 22 -0.94 -15.84 -12.35
C ASP A 22 -2.25 -15.22 -11.92
N HIS A 23 -3.30 -15.46 -12.71
CA HIS A 23 -4.67 -15.52 -12.31
C HIS A 23 -4.76 -16.75 -11.40
N GLY A 24 -3.96 -16.73 -10.34
CA GLY A 24 -4.14 -17.54 -9.16
C GLY A 24 -5.46 -17.09 -8.57
N THR A 25 -6.52 -17.69 -9.09
CA THR A 25 -7.73 -18.01 -8.34
C THR A 25 -8.21 -16.84 -7.51
N GLY A 26 -8.52 -15.69 -8.15
CA GLY A 26 -9.05 -14.47 -7.54
C GLY A 26 -8.99 -14.48 -6.02
N LEU A 27 -7.76 -14.41 -5.46
CA LEU A 27 -7.54 -14.66 -4.04
C LEU A 27 -8.50 -13.76 -3.29
N ALA A 28 -9.41 -14.36 -2.54
CA ALA A 28 -10.44 -13.64 -1.82
C ALA A 28 -9.72 -12.52 -1.05
N GLY A 29 -10.03 -11.27 -1.39
CA GLY A 29 -9.32 -10.11 -0.87
C GLY A 29 -10.08 -9.51 0.31
N GLY A 30 -9.36 -8.87 1.22
CA GLY A 30 -9.93 -7.97 2.21
C GLY A 30 -9.41 -6.55 2.02
N TYR A 31 -9.76 -5.69 2.96
CA TYR A 31 -9.39 -4.28 2.95
C TYR A 31 -8.66 -3.91 4.23
N LEU A 32 -7.73 -2.98 4.11
CA LEU A 32 -6.99 -2.38 5.21
C LEU A 32 -7.17 -0.87 5.15
N LEU A 33 -7.51 -0.29 6.30
CA LEU A 33 -7.49 1.15 6.53
C LEU A 33 -6.58 1.42 7.73
N VAL A 34 -5.60 2.30 7.58
CA VAL A 34 -4.62 2.63 8.63
C VAL A 34 -4.71 4.11 8.97
N TYR A 35 -5.07 4.40 10.21
CA TYR A 35 -4.93 5.74 10.80
C TYR A 35 -3.53 5.84 11.38
N SER A 36 -2.58 6.34 10.58
CA SER A 36 -1.22 6.69 10.99
C SER A 36 -1.17 8.13 11.51
N ALA A 37 -0.03 8.51 12.07
CA ALA A 37 0.29 9.91 12.36
C ALA A 37 0.10 10.78 11.12
N THR A 38 -0.23 12.05 11.31
CA THR A 38 -0.40 13.01 10.23
C THR A 38 0.81 13.92 10.11
N ASP A 39 1.02 14.47 8.92
CA ASP A 39 2.06 15.46 8.67
C ASP A 39 1.39 16.73 8.15
N GLN A 40 1.50 17.83 8.90
CA GLN A 40 0.91 19.08 8.46
C GLN A 40 1.63 19.58 7.20
N VAL A 41 0.87 19.80 6.13
CA VAL A 41 1.32 20.37 4.87
C VAL A 41 0.46 21.57 4.51
N SER A 42 1.05 22.53 3.79
CA SER A 42 0.32 23.68 3.25
C SER A 42 0.12 23.51 1.75
N ASP A 43 -1.11 23.73 1.29
CA ASP A 43 -1.45 23.90 -0.12
C ASP A 43 -2.08 25.29 -0.28
N GLY A 44 -1.28 26.23 -0.80
CA GLY A 44 -1.55 27.66 -0.68
C GLY A 44 -1.52 28.11 0.79
N ASP A 45 -2.57 28.81 1.21
CA ASP A 45 -2.72 29.33 2.58
C ASP A 45 -3.51 28.39 3.51
N LEU A 46 -3.93 27.22 3.02
CA LEU A 46 -4.72 26.26 3.79
C LEU A 46 -3.81 25.13 4.34
N PRO A 47 -3.83 24.88 5.65
CA PRO A 47 -3.16 23.73 6.25
C PRO A 47 -4.01 22.46 6.10
N PHE A 48 -3.35 21.36 5.79
CA PHE A 48 -3.90 20.01 5.74
C PHE A 48 -3.02 19.05 6.54
N ASN A 49 -3.59 17.95 7.01
CA ASN A 49 -2.95 16.95 7.84
C ASN A 49 -3.16 15.54 7.23
N PRO A 50 -2.62 15.27 6.03
CA PRO A 50 -2.66 13.94 5.44
C PRO A 50 -2.02 12.91 6.36
N HIS A 51 -2.55 11.69 6.32
CA HIS A 51 -1.95 10.56 7.02
C HIS A 51 -0.61 10.19 6.38
N SER A 52 0.38 9.94 7.22
CA SER A 52 1.73 9.56 6.82
C SER A 52 1.76 8.17 6.17
N SER A 53 2.74 7.98 5.29
CA SER A 53 2.93 6.74 4.57
C SER A 53 3.31 5.58 5.49
N TYR A 54 3.09 4.36 5.01
CA TYR A 54 3.41 3.14 5.75
C TYR A 54 3.87 2.01 4.82
N LEU A 55 4.51 1.02 5.43
CA LEU A 55 5.06 -0.15 4.74
C LEU A 55 4.29 -1.40 5.18
N ILE A 56 3.94 -2.23 4.20
CA ILE A 56 3.31 -3.53 4.39
C ILE A 56 4.35 -4.59 4.08
N TYR A 57 4.61 -5.47 5.04
CA TYR A 57 5.50 -6.62 4.88
C TYR A 57 4.72 -7.92 4.94
N THR A 58 5.18 -8.93 4.20
CA THR A 58 4.80 -10.32 4.42
C THR A 58 5.37 -10.84 5.75
N PRO A 59 4.85 -11.94 6.32
CA PRO A 59 5.27 -12.43 7.64
C PRO A 59 6.75 -12.83 7.74
N ASP A 60 7.38 -13.16 6.60
CA ASP A 60 8.81 -13.45 6.45
C ASP A 60 9.68 -12.18 6.38
N GLY A 61 9.08 -10.98 6.47
CA GLY A 61 9.77 -9.70 6.51
C GLY A 61 10.07 -9.10 5.14
N LYS A 62 9.60 -9.70 4.04
CA LYS A 62 9.74 -9.11 2.70
C LYS A 62 8.74 -7.96 2.51
N LEU A 63 9.19 -6.85 1.93
CA LEU A 63 8.32 -5.73 1.59
C LEU A 63 7.28 -6.18 0.54
N PHE A 64 6.00 -6.02 0.87
CA PHE A 64 4.87 -6.33 -0.01
C PHE A 64 4.39 -5.09 -0.75
N LYS A 65 4.17 -3.97 -0.04
CA LYS A 65 3.67 -2.71 -0.63
C LYS A 65 4.11 -1.51 0.24
N SER A 66 4.39 -0.38 -0.41
CA SER A 66 4.46 0.94 0.22
C SER A 66 3.17 1.69 -0.07
N VAL A 67 2.59 2.36 0.93
CA VAL A 67 1.31 3.06 0.81
C VAL A 67 1.51 4.50 1.26
N GLU A 68 1.18 5.46 0.39
CA GLU A 68 1.31 6.89 0.70
C GLU A 68 0.29 7.35 1.74
N ASN A 69 -0.85 6.65 1.78
CA ASN A 69 -1.94 6.83 2.74
C ASN A 69 -2.75 8.12 2.57
N HIS A 70 -2.70 8.73 1.39
CA HIS A 70 -3.54 9.83 0.94
C HIS A 70 -3.47 9.92 -0.60
N MET A 71 -4.50 10.44 -1.27
CA MET A 71 -4.46 10.62 -2.73
C MET A 71 -3.73 11.89 -3.16
N SER A 72 -3.69 12.91 -2.29
CA SER A 72 -3.01 14.18 -2.53
C SER A 72 -2.58 14.81 -1.21
N ARG A 73 -1.72 15.83 -1.24
CA ARG A 73 -1.28 16.54 -0.03
C ARG A 73 -2.43 17.15 0.78
N SER A 74 -3.54 17.45 0.13
CA SER A 74 -4.72 18.07 0.74
C SER A 74 -5.80 17.05 1.12
N ASP A 75 -5.51 15.74 0.95
CA ASP A 75 -6.41 14.64 1.29
C ASP A 75 -6.08 14.11 2.69
N GLU A 76 -6.92 14.47 3.67
CA GLU A 76 -6.80 14.00 5.05
C GLU A 76 -7.45 12.63 5.28
N ILE A 77 -7.99 11.99 4.23
CA ILE A 77 -8.65 10.68 4.34
C ILE A 77 -7.63 9.57 4.06
N PRO A 78 -7.42 8.62 4.99
CA PRO A 78 -6.47 7.53 4.75
C PRO A 78 -6.90 6.59 3.62
N GLU A 79 -5.93 6.04 2.90
CA GLU A 79 -6.17 5.15 1.75
C GLU A 79 -6.72 3.80 2.20
N VAL A 80 -7.84 3.36 1.59
CA VAL A 80 -8.34 1.99 1.73
C VAL A 80 -7.58 1.08 0.76
N VAL A 81 -6.79 0.15 1.30
CA VAL A 81 -5.95 -0.75 0.51
C VAL A 81 -6.56 -2.13 0.42
N ARG A 82 -6.75 -2.66 -0.79
CA ARG A 82 -7.14 -4.05 -1.02
C ARG A 82 -5.92 -4.97 -0.96
N LEU A 83 -6.00 -6.02 -0.15
CA LEU A 83 -4.93 -7.01 0.03
C LEU A 83 -5.50 -8.43 -0.12
N PRO A 84 -4.70 -9.40 -0.60
CA PRO A 84 -5.03 -10.81 -0.47
C PRO A 84 -5.29 -11.19 1.00
N VAL A 85 -6.15 -12.19 1.22
CA VAL A 85 -6.27 -12.80 2.55
C VAL A 85 -4.92 -13.35 2.99
N GLY A 86 -4.54 -13.01 4.22
CA GLY A 86 -3.24 -13.37 4.75
C GLY A 86 -2.88 -12.60 6.02
N SER A 87 -1.71 -12.93 6.56
CA SER A 87 -1.11 -12.17 7.66
C SER A 87 -0.08 -11.21 7.12
N TYR A 88 0.00 -10.02 7.71
CA TYR A 88 0.94 -8.98 7.32
C TYR A 88 1.52 -8.29 8.56
N VAL A 89 2.65 -7.62 8.37
CA VAL A 89 3.22 -6.68 9.34
C VAL A 89 3.13 -5.29 8.74
N ILE A 90 2.51 -4.37 9.48
CA ILE A 90 2.41 -2.96 9.13
C ILE A 90 3.46 -2.20 9.91
N GLU A 91 4.34 -1.48 9.22
CA GLU A 91 5.25 -0.51 9.81
C GLU A 91 4.76 0.89 9.47
N ALA A 92 4.40 1.66 10.49
CA ALA A 92 3.79 2.98 10.32
C ALA A 92 4.15 3.89 11.50
N ARG A 93 4.06 5.20 11.30
CA ARG A 93 4.27 6.19 12.36
C ARG A 93 2.98 6.37 13.15
N SER A 94 3.05 6.25 14.48
CA SER A 94 2.07 6.69 15.48
C SER A 94 2.45 8.09 15.97
N GLU A 95 1.47 8.90 16.35
CA GLU A 95 1.73 10.20 16.97
C GLU A 95 2.40 10.06 18.34
N ARG A 96 2.09 8.99 19.06
CA ARG A 96 2.54 8.78 20.44
C ARG A 96 3.84 8.02 20.54
N ASP A 97 3.98 6.96 19.74
CA ASP A 97 5.03 5.96 19.91
C ASP A 97 6.08 6.01 18.79
N GLY A 98 5.93 6.92 17.82
CA GLY A 98 6.81 6.97 16.64
C GLY A 98 6.57 5.77 15.72
N TYR A 99 7.62 5.25 15.08
CA TYR A 99 7.47 4.10 14.19
C TYR A 99 7.20 2.81 14.96
N VAL A 100 6.05 2.19 14.68
CA VAL A 100 5.60 0.94 15.29
C VAL A 100 5.41 -0.15 14.24
N ARG A 101 5.55 -1.42 14.66
CA ARG A 101 5.28 -2.60 13.84
C ARG A 101 4.13 -3.41 14.41
N VAL A 102 3.04 -3.55 13.66
CA VAL A 102 1.81 -4.24 14.09
C VAL A 102 1.50 -5.41 13.17
N ARG A 103 1.26 -6.60 13.75
CA ARG A 103 0.79 -7.77 13.00
C ARG A 103 -0.73 -7.70 12.82
N ILE A 104 -1.20 -7.92 11.60
CA ILE A 104 -2.62 -7.94 11.26
C ILE A 104 -2.99 -9.17 10.44
N VAL A 105 -4.28 -9.48 10.38
CA VAL A 105 -4.84 -10.55 9.54
C VAL A 105 -5.94 -9.97 8.67
N ILE A 106 -5.76 -10.09 7.35
CA ILE A 106 -6.75 -9.69 6.36
C ILE A 106 -7.69 -10.87 6.08
N LYS A 107 -8.99 -10.62 6.20
CA LYS A 107 -10.07 -11.61 5.97
C LYS A 107 -10.87 -11.24 4.72
N ALA A 108 -11.35 -12.25 4.00
CA ALA A 108 -12.08 -12.08 2.75
C ALA A 108 -13.31 -11.17 2.94
N GLY A 109 -13.45 -10.16 2.10
CA GLY A 109 -14.57 -9.21 2.09
C GLY A 109 -14.67 -8.31 3.33
N ARG A 110 -13.72 -8.39 4.28
CA ARG A 110 -13.74 -7.59 5.50
C ARG A 110 -12.76 -6.42 5.43
N GLN A 111 -13.16 -5.31 6.03
CA GLN A 111 -12.27 -4.19 6.31
C GLN A 111 -11.64 -4.38 7.69
N THR A 112 -10.31 -4.33 7.72
CA THR A 112 -9.50 -4.29 8.94
C THR A 112 -9.12 -2.84 9.16
N ILE A 113 -9.45 -2.30 10.33
CA ILE A 113 -9.10 -0.93 10.72
C ILE A 113 -7.98 -1.03 11.74
N LEU A 114 -6.86 -0.37 11.42
CA LEU A 114 -5.72 -0.23 12.32
C LEU A 114 -5.61 1.25 12.70
N ASP A 115 -5.94 1.56 13.95
CA ASP A 115 -5.74 2.87 14.54
C ASP A 115 -4.61 2.77 15.56
N LEU A 116 -3.46 3.37 15.21
CA LEU A 116 -2.21 3.23 15.97
C LEU A 116 -2.23 3.98 17.31
N ASP A 117 -3.09 4.99 17.43
CA ASP A 117 -3.15 5.87 18.62
C ASP A 117 -4.41 5.63 19.46
N SER A 118 -5.31 4.76 18.99
CA SER A 118 -6.44 4.27 19.77
C SER A 118 -5.96 3.62 21.08
N ARG A 119 -6.50 4.08 22.21
CA ARG A 119 -6.33 3.37 23.48
C ARG A 119 -7.10 2.06 23.37
N GLY A 120 -6.38 0.96 23.18
CA GLY A 120 -6.95 -0.36 22.94
C GLY A 120 -8.17 -0.63 23.81
N LYS A 121 -9.32 -0.86 23.17
CA LYS A 121 -10.27 -1.82 23.71
C LYS A 121 -9.72 -3.17 23.26
N GLU A 122 -9.00 -3.85 24.15
CA GLU A 122 -8.85 -5.30 24.02
C GLU A 122 -10.24 -5.87 23.76
N SER A 123 -10.44 -6.47 22.59
CA SER A 123 -11.60 -7.33 22.41
C SER A 123 -11.47 -8.48 23.42
N PRO A 124 -12.49 -8.75 24.25
CA PRO A 124 -12.42 -9.87 25.17
C PRO A 124 -12.33 -11.14 24.31
N ALA A 125 -11.31 -11.96 24.59
CA ALA A 125 -11.33 -13.35 24.16
C ALA A 125 -12.55 -14.00 24.83
N GLY A 126 -13.51 -14.42 24.00
CA GLY A 126 -14.70 -15.19 24.40
C GLY A 126 -14.85 -16.39 23.49
#